data_AF-A0A536YBT8-F1
#
_entry.id   AF-A0A536YBT8-F1
#
_cell.length_a   1.000
_cell.length_b   1.000
_cell.length_c   1.000
_cell.angle_alpha   90.00
_cell.angle_beta   90.00
_cell.angle_gamma   90.00
#
_symmetry.space_group_name_H-M   'P 1'
#
loop_
_entity.id
_entity.type
_entity.pdbx_description
1 polymer ?
#
loop_
_entity_poly.entity_id
_entity_poly.type
_entity_poly.pdbx_seq_one_letter_code
_entity_poly.pdbx_strand_id
1 'polypeptide(L)'
;MRYRLRAVLLASLALATLVRAAEPAKEKPVINPPPTAKDWADLARLPDWSGVWNPKITDQDAQAKTNMPPWNPKAAALVAHQLAEEKAGRPPPLFVNCLPEAMPGWMLVTHNAMEILFTPGRVTMLGESDGNRLRRIYTDGRPHPDDPDPTFHGHSIGHWEGDTLVVDTVG
;
A
#
# COMPACT_ATOMS: atom_id res chain seq x y z
N MET A 1 -94.28 15.37 -12.93
CA MET A 1 -94.21 16.76 -12.44
C MET A 1 -93.84 16.73 -10.96
N ARG A 2 -92.87 17.56 -10.55
CA ARG A 2 -92.35 17.82 -9.17
C ARG A 2 -91.05 17.11 -8.76
N TYR A 3 -89.99 17.91 -8.90
CA TYR A 3 -88.60 17.83 -8.41
C TYR A 3 -88.44 17.35 -6.97
N ARG A 4 -87.34 16.63 -6.69
CA ARG A 4 -86.66 16.69 -5.37
C ARG A 4 -85.14 16.71 -5.51
N LEU A 5 -84.56 17.50 -4.60
CA LEU A 5 -83.23 18.09 -4.53
C LEU A 5 -82.07 17.07 -4.46
N ARG A 6 -80.93 17.52 -5.00
CA ARG A 6 -79.60 16.91 -4.90
C ARG A 6 -79.09 16.96 -3.45
N ALA A 7 -78.61 15.84 -2.94
CA ALA A 7 -77.76 15.78 -1.74
C ALA A 7 -76.31 15.51 -2.18
N VAL A 8 -75.41 16.41 -1.81
CA VAL A 8 -73.96 16.31 -2.02
C VAL A 8 -73.39 15.50 -0.86
N LEU A 9 -72.81 14.32 -1.14
CA LEU A 9 -71.99 13.58 -0.19
C LEU A 9 -70.51 13.90 -0.43
N LEU A 10 -69.89 14.56 0.53
CA LEU A 10 -68.45 14.75 0.63
C LEU A 10 -67.81 13.44 1.11
N ALA A 11 -67.01 12.80 0.26
CA ALA A 11 -66.20 11.64 0.63
C ALA A 11 -64.90 12.12 1.29
N SER A 12 -64.73 11.82 2.58
CA SER A 12 -63.47 12.03 3.31
C SER A 12 -62.51 10.86 3.04
N LEU A 13 -61.47 11.10 2.23
CA LEU A 13 -60.34 10.17 2.09
C LEU A 13 -59.45 10.27 3.33
N ALA A 14 -59.38 9.19 4.12
CA ALA A 14 -58.37 9.05 5.16
C ALA A 14 -57.03 8.64 4.52
N LEU A 15 -56.03 9.53 4.55
CA LEU A 15 -54.66 9.20 4.16
C LEU A 15 -54.00 8.40 5.29
N ALA A 16 -53.79 7.10 5.09
CA ALA A 16 -52.94 6.29 5.95
C ALA A 16 -51.47 6.56 5.61
N THR A 17 -50.74 7.24 6.48
CA THR A 17 -49.29 7.42 6.36
C THR A 17 -48.59 6.12 6.76
N LEU A 18 -48.15 5.35 5.78
CA LEU A 18 -47.20 4.25 5.98
C LEU A 18 -45.84 4.83 6.36
N VAL A 19 -45.48 4.79 7.65
CA VAL A 19 -44.10 5.03 8.08
C VAL A 19 -43.26 3.85 7.62
N ARG A 20 -42.44 4.06 6.59
CA ARG A 20 -41.41 3.10 6.18
C ARG A 20 -40.33 3.12 7.27
N ALA A 21 -40.26 2.06 8.08
CA ALA A 21 -39.13 1.88 8.99
C ALA A 21 -37.84 1.84 8.15
N ALA A 22 -36.91 2.75 8.42
CA ALA A 22 -35.59 2.72 7.81
C ALA A 22 -34.89 1.42 8.25
N GLU A 23 -34.37 0.65 7.29
CA GLU A 23 -33.54 -0.51 7.62
C GLU A 23 -32.33 -0.06 8.45
N PRO A 24 -31.95 -0.82 9.50
CA PRO A 24 -30.77 -0.48 10.28
C PRO A 24 -29.57 -0.45 9.33
N ALA A 25 -28.81 0.64 9.38
CA ALA A 25 -27.61 0.79 8.57
C ALA A 25 -26.68 -0.39 8.85
N LYS A 26 -26.29 -1.12 7.79
CA LYS A 26 -25.27 -2.18 7.92
C LYS A 26 -24.02 -1.54 8.50
N GLU A 27 -23.55 -2.10 9.61
CA GLU A 27 -22.34 -1.64 10.28
C GLU A 27 -21.17 -1.73 9.30
N LYS A 28 -20.41 -0.64 9.14
CA LYS A 28 -19.30 -0.61 8.19
C LYS A 28 -18.23 -1.60 8.70
N PRO A 29 -17.70 -2.48 7.83
CA PRO A 29 -16.62 -3.37 8.24
C PRO A 29 -15.43 -2.54 8.75
N VAL A 30 -14.92 -2.91 9.92
CA VAL A 30 -13.73 -2.28 10.50
C VAL A 30 -12.52 -2.74 9.69
N ILE A 31 -11.95 -1.84 8.89
CA ILE A 31 -10.83 -2.15 7.98
C ILE A 31 -9.52 -2.34 8.76
N ASN A 32 -9.30 -1.53 9.80
CA ASN A 32 -8.12 -1.62 10.67
C ASN A 32 -8.62 -1.60 12.13
N PRO A 33 -8.75 -2.76 12.79
CA PRO A 33 -9.11 -2.78 14.19
C PRO A 33 -8.01 -2.09 15.03
N PRO A 34 -8.37 -1.47 16.17
CA PRO A 34 -7.36 -0.91 17.07
C PRO A 34 -6.47 -2.04 17.60
N PRO A 35 -5.14 -1.83 17.70
CA PRO A 35 -4.25 -2.85 18.23
C PRO A 35 -4.53 -3.10 19.71
N THR A 36 -4.43 -4.38 20.09
CA THR A 36 -4.51 -4.83 21.47
C THR A 36 -3.13 -4.74 22.15
N ALA A 37 -3.10 -4.83 23.48
CA ALA A 37 -1.84 -4.93 24.22
C ALA A 37 -1.01 -6.16 23.81
N LYS A 38 -1.70 -7.26 23.42
CA LYS A 38 -1.04 -8.47 22.93
C LYS A 38 -0.33 -8.20 21.60
N ASP A 39 -0.94 -7.44 20.69
CA ASP A 39 -0.33 -7.17 19.37
C ASP A 39 0.98 -6.39 19.51
N TRP A 40 1.04 -5.45 20.46
CA TRP A 40 2.28 -4.76 20.80
C TRP A 40 3.31 -5.68 21.44
N ALA A 41 2.89 -6.56 22.36
CA ALA A 41 3.79 -7.54 22.97
C ALA A 41 4.34 -8.54 21.95
N ASP A 42 3.57 -8.87 20.91
CA ASP A 42 4.00 -9.76 19.83
C ASP A 42 5.15 -9.15 19.01
N LEU A 43 5.19 -7.83 18.82
CA LEU A 43 6.27 -7.16 18.12
C LEU A 43 7.62 -7.33 18.82
N ALA A 44 7.65 -7.42 20.15
CA ALA A 44 8.88 -7.62 20.92
C ALA A 44 9.55 -8.99 20.67
N ARG A 45 8.85 -9.91 19.97
CA ARG A 45 9.39 -11.21 19.57
C ARG A 45 10.01 -11.20 18.17
N LEU A 46 9.88 -10.10 17.43
CA LEU A 46 10.45 -9.94 16.10
C LEU A 46 11.92 -9.50 16.19
N PRO A 47 12.72 -9.68 15.13
CA PRO A 47 14.07 -9.13 15.06
C PRO A 47 14.08 -7.61 15.29
N ASP A 48 15.06 -7.12 16.04
CA ASP A 48 15.20 -5.69 16.27
C ASP A 48 15.86 -5.01 15.06
N TRP A 49 15.08 -4.23 14.32
CA TRP A 49 15.54 -3.38 13.22
C TRP A 49 15.45 -1.89 13.55
N SER A 50 15.29 -1.55 14.83
CA SER A 50 15.21 -0.17 15.26
C SER A 50 16.49 0.62 14.97
N GLY A 51 16.33 1.94 14.87
CA GLY A 51 17.43 2.87 14.61
C GLY A 51 17.52 3.30 13.15
N VAL A 52 18.59 4.03 12.87
CA VAL A 52 18.85 4.64 11.57
C VAL A 52 19.85 3.79 10.80
N TRP A 53 19.39 3.22 9.69
CA TRP A 53 20.20 2.44 8.78
C TRP A 53 20.82 3.39 7.76
N ASN A 54 22.13 3.59 7.86
CA ASN A 54 22.86 4.42 6.92
C ASN A 54 23.73 3.55 5.99
N PRO A 55 23.32 3.34 4.74
CA PRO A 55 24.08 2.52 3.80
C PRO A 55 25.42 3.17 3.45
N LYS A 56 26.47 2.36 3.43
CA LYS A 56 27.80 2.81 2.99
C LYS A 56 27.86 2.81 1.47
N ILE A 57 27.78 3.98 0.84
CA ILE A 57 27.72 4.09 -0.64
C ILE A 57 28.83 3.33 -1.37
N THR A 58 30.06 3.31 -0.82
CA THR A 58 31.20 2.61 -1.44
C THR A 58 31.05 1.09 -1.41
N ASP A 59 30.22 0.56 -0.50
CA ASP A 59 29.92 -0.88 -0.46
C ASP A 59 29.05 -1.28 -1.65
N GLN A 60 28.03 -0.47 -2.01
CA GLN A 60 27.21 -0.74 -3.20
C GLN A 60 28.06 -0.81 -4.46
N ASP A 61 28.93 0.17 -4.67
CA ASP A 61 29.83 0.21 -5.82
C ASP A 61 30.76 -1.01 -5.88
N ALA A 62 31.19 -1.51 -4.72
CA ALA A 62 32.00 -2.71 -4.63
C ALA A 62 31.17 -3.95 -4.99
N GLN A 63 30.01 -4.14 -4.36
CA GLN A 63 29.11 -5.27 -4.61
C GLN A 63 28.68 -5.36 -6.07
N ALA A 64 28.36 -4.22 -6.70
CA ALA A 64 28.00 -4.15 -8.12
C ALA A 64 29.13 -4.62 -9.07
N LYS A 65 30.39 -4.59 -8.61
CA LYS A 65 31.55 -5.03 -9.39
C LYS A 65 31.99 -6.46 -9.04
N THR A 66 31.85 -6.87 -7.78
CA THR A 66 32.46 -8.10 -7.26
C THR A 66 31.46 -9.20 -6.90
N ASN A 67 30.17 -8.87 -6.75
CA ASN A 67 29.15 -9.78 -6.24
C ASN A 67 27.80 -9.57 -6.93
N MET A 68 27.81 -9.56 -8.26
CA MET A 68 26.56 -9.50 -9.03
C MET A 68 25.77 -10.80 -8.85
N PRO A 69 24.45 -10.71 -8.57
CA PRO A 69 23.63 -11.91 -8.41
C PRO A 69 23.56 -12.70 -9.71
N PRO A 70 23.47 -14.04 -9.65
CA PRO A 70 23.35 -14.87 -10.84
C PRO A 70 21.98 -14.64 -11.49
N TRP A 71 21.96 -13.90 -12.59
CA TRP A 71 20.73 -13.64 -13.33
C TRP A 71 20.26 -14.89 -14.09
N ASN A 72 18.95 -15.17 -14.03
CA ASN A 72 18.35 -16.09 -14.99
C ASN A 72 18.36 -15.47 -16.42
N PRO A 73 18.17 -16.25 -17.49
CA PRO A 73 18.26 -15.74 -18.86
C PRO A 73 17.34 -14.56 -19.17
N LYS A 74 16.13 -14.54 -18.60
CA LYS A 74 15.16 -13.45 -18.78
C LYS A 74 15.66 -12.16 -18.13
N ALA A 75 16.13 -12.24 -16.88
CA ALA A 75 16.66 -11.10 -16.15
C ALA A 75 17.94 -10.57 -16.81
N ALA A 76 18.84 -11.45 -17.25
CA ALA A 76 20.08 -11.07 -17.92
C ALA A 76 19.83 -10.25 -19.20
N ALA A 77 18.85 -10.67 -20.02
CA ALA A 77 18.46 -9.94 -21.22
C ALA A 77 17.90 -8.54 -20.91
N LEU A 78 17.08 -8.42 -19.86
CA LEU A 78 16.52 -7.14 -19.42
C LEU A 78 17.62 -6.18 -18.93
N VAL A 79 18.53 -6.68 -18.08
CA VAL A 79 19.65 -5.88 -17.54
C VAL A 79 20.56 -5.42 -18.69
N ALA A 80 20.90 -6.31 -19.63
CA ALA A 80 21.72 -5.94 -20.78
C ALA A 80 21.07 -4.84 -21.65
N HIS A 81 19.76 -4.92 -21.86
CA HIS A 81 19.00 -3.87 -22.55
C HIS A 81 19.04 -2.54 -21.79
N GLN A 82 18.79 -2.55 -20.48
CA GLN A 82 18.80 -1.34 -19.64
C GLN A 82 20.16 -0.64 -19.65
N LEU A 83 21.26 -1.39 -19.51
CA LEU A 83 22.62 -0.85 -19.58
C LEU A 83 22.95 -0.25 -20.95
N ALA A 84 22.44 -0.86 -22.03
CA ALA A 84 22.63 -0.33 -23.38
C ALA A 84 21.87 0.99 -23.60
N GLU A 85 20.63 1.10 -23.09
CA GLU A 85 19.85 2.34 -23.13
C GLU A 85 20.50 3.44 -22.28
N GLU A 86 20.97 3.12 -21.07
CA GLU A 86 21.68 4.06 -20.21
C GLU A 86 22.92 4.63 -20.90
N LYS A 87 23.72 3.76 -21.53
CA LYS A 87 24.88 4.17 -22.34
C LYS A 87 24.49 5.05 -23.52
N ALA A 88 23.29 4.85 -24.08
CA ALA A 88 22.71 5.68 -25.14
C ALA A 88 22.05 6.97 -24.60
N GLY A 89 22.12 7.23 -23.29
CA GLY A 89 21.57 8.42 -22.64
C GLY A 89 20.06 8.38 -22.45
N ARG A 90 19.44 7.19 -22.36
CA ARG A 90 17.99 7.03 -22.20
C ARG A 90 17.64 5.96 -21.16
N PRO A 91 16.50 6.07 -20.47
CA PRO A 91 15.71 7.30 -20.29
C PRO A 91 16.52 8.37 -19.54
N PRO A 92 16.08 9.65 -19.53
CA PRO A 92 16.71 10.65 -18.67
C PRO A 92 16.68 10.17 -17.20
N PRO A 93 17.66 10.56 -16.37
CA PRO A 93 17.79 10.07 -14.99
C PRO A 93 16.49 10.23 -14.20
N LEU A 94 16.18 9.27 -13.33
CA LEU A 94 14.92 9.23 -12.54
C LEU A 94 14.61 10.55 -11.80
N PHE A 95 15.66 11.28 -11.39
CA PHE A 95 15.56 12.50 -10.61
C PHE A 95 15.21 13.77 -11.41
N VAL A 96 15.13 13.73 -12.74
CA VAL A 96 14.91 14.97 -13.52
C VAL A 96 13.51 15.56 -13.37
N ASN A 97 12.51 14.74 -12.98
CA ASN A 97 11.10 15.14 -12.93
C ASN A 97 10.48 15.05 -11.51
N CYS A 98 11.32 14.93 -10.46
CA CYS A 98 10.86 14.75 -9.08
C CYS A 98 9.86 13.59 -8.89
N LEU A 99 10.00 12.52 -9.69
CA LEU A 99 9.20 11.32 -9.54
C LEU A 99 9.86 10.38 -8.51
N PRO A 100 9.08 9.67 -7.67
CA PRO A 100 9.63 8.66 -6.78
C PRO A 100 10.33 7.53 -7.56
N GLU A 101 11.38 6.93 -7.00
CA GLU A 101 12.17 5.86 -7.65
C GLU A 101 11.41 4.53 -7.78
N ALA A 102 10.19 4.48 -7.23
CA ALA A 102 9.35 3.31 -7.19
C ALA A 102 10.01 2.09 -6.52
N MET A 103 9.29 0.98 -6.48
CA MET A 103 9.86 -0.31 -6.12
C MET A 103 10.38 -1.04 -7.37
N PRO A 104 11.53 -1.74 -7.31
CA PRO A 104 12.45 -1.88 -6.17
C PRO A 104 13.51 -0.75 -6.08
N GLY A 105 13.50 0.25 -6.97
CA GLY A 105 14.53 1.28 -7.07
C GLY A 105 14.81 1.99 -5.74
N TRP A 106 13.76 2.31 -4.99
CA TRP A 106 13.86 2.94 -3.67
C TRP A 106 14.73 2.16 -2.67
N MET A 107 14.62 0.82 -2.66
CA MET A 107 15.41 -0.05 -1.77
C MET A 107 16.89 -0.13 -2.15
N LEU A 108 17.23 0.27 -3.39
CA LEU A 108 18.58 0.22 -3.93
C LEU A 108 19.31 1.55 -3.80
N VAL A 109 18.71 2.55 -3.16
CA VAL A 109 19.34 3.85 -2.96
C VAL A 109 20.25 3.83 -1.74
N THR A 110 21.54 3.62 -1.94
CA THR A 110 22.50 3.41 -0.83
C THR A 110 23.19 4.68 -0.34
N HIS A 111 22.57 5.85 -0.51
CA HIS A 111 23.11 7.12 -0.03
C HIS A 111 22.19 7.87 0.93
N ASN A 112 21.05 7.30 1.27
CA ASN A 112 20.07 7.93 2.17
C ASN A 112 19.85 7.06 3.39
N ALA A 113 19.78 7.70 4.55
CA ALA A 113 19.40 7.01 5.78
C ALA A 113 17.96 6.49 5.67
N MET A 114 17.69 5.35 6.29
CA MET A 114 16.34 4.82 6.44
C MET A 114 16.03 4.33 7.84
N GLU A 115 14.78 4.42 8.24
CA GLU A 115 14.24 3.86 9.47
C GLU A 115 13.18 2.82 9.14
N ILE A 116 13.11 1.77 9.96
CA ILE A 116 12.11 0.73 9.85
C ILE A 116 11.29 0.70 11.14
N LEU A 117 10.00 0.99 11.03
CA LEU A 117 9.09 1.06 12.14
C LEU A 117 8.13 -0.13 12.13
N PHE A 118 8.13 -0.88 13.22
CA PHE A 118 7.18 -1.96 13.43
C PHE A 118 5.96 -1.45 14.17
N THR A 119 4.80 -1.68 13.58
CA THR A 119 3.50 -1.44 14.21
C THR A 119 2.63 -2.69 14.05
N PRO A 120 1.66 -2.93 14.94
CA PRO A 120 0.74 -4.05 14.77
C PRO A 120 0.12 -4.07 13.37
N GLY A 121 0.29 -5.18 12.66
CA GLY A 121 -0.24 -5.38 11.30
C GLY A 121 0.46 -4.60 10.19
N ARG A 122 1.57 -3.88 10.47
CA ARG A 122 2.30 -3.14 9.43
C ARG A 122 3.76 -2.88 9.77
N VAL A 123 4.65 -3.14 8.81
CA VAL A 123 6.02 -2.62 8.78
C VAL A 123 6.05 -1.38 7.88
N THR A 124 6.61 -0.29 8.39
CA THR A 124 6.76 0.96 7.63
C THR A 124 8.22 1.26 7.45
N MET A 125 8.66 1.50 6.23
CA MET A 125 10.01 1.94 5.95
C MET A 125 9.99 3.40 5.49
N LEU A 126 10.87 4.22 6.07
CA LEU A 126 10.98 5.65 5.83
C LEU A 126 12.41 5.98 5.40
N GLY A 127 12.58 6.67 4.28
CA GLY A 127 13.89 7.13 3.79
C GLY A 127 14.04 8.64 3.87
N GLU A 128 15.28 9.12 4.07
CA GLU A 128 15.63 10.54 4.25
C GLU A 128 15.38 11.41 3.01
N SER A 129 15.49 10.86 1.80
CA SER A 129 15.44 11.66 0.57
C SER A 129 14.02 12.14 0.21
N ASP A 130 13.95 13.29 -0.49
CA ASP A 130 12.77 14.09 -0.83
C ASP A 130 11.70 13.40 -1.71
N GLY A 131 10.45 13.31 -1.23
CA GLY A 131 9.29 12.98 -2.09
C GLY A 131 8.66 11.61 -1.82
N ASN A 132 7.91 11.48 -0.71
CA ASN A 132 6.99 10.38 -0.38
C ASN A 132 7.58 8.96 -0.57
N ARG A 133 8.74 8.72 0.02
CA ARG A 133 9.45 7.43 0.07
C ARG A 133 8.96 6.49 1.18
N LEU A 134 7.68 6.56 1.51
CA LEU A 134 7.10 5.73 2.56
C LEU A 134 6.62 4.41 1.97
N ARG A 135 7.33 3.33 2.25
CA ARG A 135 6.92 1.98 1.91
C ARG A 135 6.07 1.42 3.04
N ARG A 136 4.85 1.00 2.74
CA ARG A 136 3.93 0.34 3.68
C ARG A 136 3.87 -1.14 3.33
N ILE A 137 4.22 -1.99 4.28
CA ILE A 137 4.16 -3.44 4.15
C ILE A 137 3.14 -3.93 5.16
N TYR A 138 1.98 -4.39 4.68
CA TYR A 138 0.92 -4.91 5.55
C TYR A 138 1.26 -6.33 5.98
N THR A 139 1.21 -6.58 7.30
CA THR A 139 1.57 -7.87 7.91
C THR A 139 0.41 -8.49 8.70
N ASP A 140 -0.79 -7.98 8.51
CA ASP A 140 -2.02 -8.43 9.17
C ASP A 140 -2.74 -9.58 8.43
N GLY A 141 -2.11 -10.13 7.39
CA GLY A 141 -2.64 -11.26 6.62
C GLY A 141 -3.72 -10.89 5.60
N ARG A 142 -3.94 -9.59 5.31
CA ARG A 142 -4.82 -9.17 4.21
C ARG A 142 -4.25 -9.61 2.85
N PRO A 143 -5.09 -9.90 1.85
CA PRO A 143 -4.65 -10.12 0.47
C PRO A 143 -4.40 -8.80 -0.27
N HIS A 144 -3.76 -8.88 -1.44
CA HIS A 144 -3.66 -7.72 -2.34
C HIS A 144 -5.06 -7.30 -2.81
N PRO A 145 -5.31 -6.00 -3.01
CA PRO A 145 -6.53 -5.55 -3.69
C PRO A 145 -6.61 -6.16 -5.10
N ASP A 146 -7.81 -6.52 -5.55
CA ASP A 146 -8.03 -7.05 -6.91
C ASP A 146 -7.65 -6.03 -7.99
N ASP A 147 -7.82 -4.73 -7.70
CA ASP A 147 -7.48 -3.59 -8.55
C ASP A 147 -6.75 -2.54 -7.70
N PRO A 148 -5.41 -2.66 -7.53
CA PRO A 148 -4.65 -1.72 -6.72
C PRO A 148 -4.45 -0.39 -7.44
N ASP A 149 -4.60 0.72 -6.71
CA ASP A 149 -4.26 2.05 -7.24
C ASP A 149 -2.82 2.07 -7.76
N PRO A 150 -2.55 2.67 -8.95
CA PRO A 150 -1.21 2.77 -9.49
C PRO A 150 -0.39 3.74 -8.63
N THR A 151 0.43 3.18 -7.75
CA THR A 151 1.34 3.94 -6.90
C THR A 151 2.78 3.56 -7.21
N PHE A 152 3.71 4.50 -7.08
CA PHE A 152 5.13 4.22 -7.33
C PHE A 152 5.68 3.08 -6.44
N HIS A 153 5.19 2.96 -5.20
CA HIS A 153 5.68 1.94 -4.25
C HIS A 153 4.89 0.62 -4.29
N GLY A 154 3.83 0.56 -5.12
CA GLY A 154 2.91 -0.56 -5.17
C GLY A 154 2.16 -0.81 -3.85
N HIS A 155 1.36 -1.87 -3.85
CA HIS A 155 0.78 -2.45 -2.64
C HIS A 155 1.68 -3.58 -2.16
N SER A 156 2.16 -3.54 -0.90
CA SER A 156 3.04 -4.58 -0.36
C SER A 156 2.38 -5.35 0.79
N ILE A 157 2.49 -6.68 0.76
CA ILE A 157 2.10 -7.58 1.84
C ILE A 157 3.33 -8.34 2.28
N GLY A 158 3.49 -8.54 3.59
CA GLY A 158 4.58 -9.32 4.12
C GLY A 158 4.19 -10.28 5.20
N HIS A 159 5.01 -11.31 5.35
CA HIS A 159 4.92 -12.30 6.41
C HIS A 159 6.32 -12.64 6.93
N TRP A 160 6.38 -13.10 8.18
CA TRP A 160 7.63 -13.46 8.83
C TRP A 160 7.92 -14.95 8.66
N GLU A 161 9.11 -15.28 8.18
CA GLU A 161 9.68 -16.63 8.12
C GLU A 161 10.91 -16.68 9.02
N GLY A 162 10.71 -17.06 10.27
CA GLY A 162 11.72 -16.89 11.31
C GLY A 162 12.09 -15.41 11.44
N ASP A 163 13.35 -15.08 11.17
CA ASP A 163 13.89 -13.72 11.26
C ASP A 163 13.82 -12.94 9.94
N THR A 164 13.20 -13.53 8.91
CA THR A 164 13.12 -12.95 7.56
C THR A 164 11.73 -12.39 7.30
N LEU A 165 11.65 -11.11 6.91
CA LEU A 165 10.41 -10.53 6.38
C LEU A 165 10.35 -10.78 4.87
N VAL A 166 9.49 -11.70 4.45
CA VAL A 166 9.20 -11.94 3.03
C VAL A 166 8.13 -10.93 2.60
N VAL A 167 8.33 -10.27 1.47
CA VAL A 167 7.43 -9.22 0.97
C VAL A 167 7.05 -9.48 -0.47
N ASP A 168 5.74 -9.54 -0.73
CA ASP A 168 5.15 -9.52 -2.06
C ASP A 168 4.65 -8.11 -2.36
N THR A 169 4.94 -7.62 -3.57
CA THR A 169 4.57 -6.27 -4.01
C THR A 169 3.96 -6.33 -5.41
N VAL A 170 2.78 -5.72 -5.57
CA VAL A 170 2.05 -5.61 -6.84
C VAL A 170 1.76 -4.14 -7.18
N GLY A 171 1.59 -3.85 -8.46
CA GLY A 171 1.32 -2.50 -8.99
C GLY A 171 2.37 -2.03 -9.98
#